data_AF-A0A978SCR8-F1
#
_entry.id   AF-A0A978SCR8-F1
#
_cell.length_a   1.000
_cell.length_b   1.000
_cell.length_c   1.000
_cell.angle_alpha   90.00
_cell.angle_beta   90.00
_cell.angle_gamma   90.00
#
_symmetry.space_group_name_H-M   'P 1'
#
loop_
_entity.id
_entity.type
_entity.pdbx_description
1 polymer ?
#
loop_
_entity_poly.entity_id
_entity_poly.type
_entity_poly.pdbx_seq_one_letter_code
_entity_poly.pdbx_strand_id
1 'polypeptide(L)'
;MSNLSISATDTAVSYGGPWEVLLNQPVTLRGSFDPQRVVNISLRAEDKFPLMVTPNYKDGTWAVSLERGMTMAGARWLRLTGADGNGKIVDDEIVYITVSTDPLTVGQDLSLRVLEETVFKSDVIDSSRLNDQQKVKLTAGQVLSVRRYGYVDGHLKLELEKPIPPLGNFGYVFEPFVQLSKGSQILIFDLGDIPNTPLSAYLLVTQTTLLKTKPADSANLPANQVKEVLEGESFQVTGYACIGGHFRVKLAQPIAGLGDSVYVYWKHVVLKKENKLIPFDPEALTATALRTTLLKKRPVDSSQLKPEDVTNFPAGTVYGVQSYALEAGHIKIALTEEIAKFGNTGYVFAPFVQMKRGSQAFNPFPPQVELAVPYFSQRDNPNYSWATCNVTSIAMIFYYYGVRSKNPRQQLEDELLRWVINRYGPGSQTVHSYLSQLIRAYGFETSFSTTRSWASVKDELIARRPVVLSGDFTASGHIVTLIGYTPQGYLVNDPWGNALGGYVNTEGRKLLYPYSYMDRVAGPDGGVWAHFISPK
;
A
#
# COMPACT_ATOMS: atom_id res chain seq x y z
N MET A 1 -63.72 23.47 38.32
CA MET A 1 -63.91 23.56 36.85
C MET A 1 -62.80 24.48 36.36
N SER A 2 -61.64 23.91 36.01
CA SER A 2 -61.28 23.38 34.66
C SER A 2 -60.54 24.47 33.87
N ASN A 3 -59.35 24.32 33.32
CA ASN A 3 -58.39 23.22 33.22
C ASN A 3 -57.02 23.85 32.91
N LEU A 4 -55.94 23.13 33.25
CA LEU A 4 -54.55 23.42 32.88
C LEU A 4 -54.33 23.53 31.34
N SER A 5 -53.32 24.30 30.91
CA SER A 5 -52.30 23.81 29.95
C SER A 5 -51.05 24.70 29.85
N ILE A 6 -49.99 24.26 30.53
CA ILE A 6 -48.56 24.22 30.17
C ILE A 6 -48.05 25.14 29.03
N SER A 7 -47.19 26.10 29.42
CA SER A 7 -45.91 26.51 28.82
C SER A 7 -45.68 26.28 27.31
N ALA A 8 -45.85 27.34 26.51
CA ALA A 8 -45.13 27.50 25.25
C ALA A 8 -43.80 28.23 25.52
N THR A 9 -42.70 27.70 25.00
CA THR A 9 -41.38 28.35 24.99
C THR A 9 -41.48 29.75 24.38
N ASP A 10 -40.91 30.77 25.04
CA ASP A 10 -40.92 32.19 24.65
C ASP A 10 -39.96 32.49 23.47
N THR A 11 -39.97 31.64 22.45
CA THR A 11 -39.12 31.75 21.24
C THR A 11 -39.95 32.34 20.11
N ALA A 12 -39.51 33.46 19.53
CA ALA A 12 -40.20 34.13 18.43
C ALA A 12 -39.84 33.54 17.05
N VAL A 13 -38.73 32.81 16.95
CA VAL A 13 -38.35 32.00 15.79
C VAL A 13 -38.00 30.57 16.22
N SER A 14 -38.11 29.61 15.30
CA SER A 14 -37.66 28.24 15.55
C SER A 14 -37.16 27.56 14.29
N TYR A 15 -36.28 26.57 14.46
CA TYR A 15 -35.81 25.67 13.41
C TYR A 15 -36.45 24.29 13.51
N GLY A 16 -37.05 23.83 12.41
CA GLY A 16 -37.78 22.57 12.30
C GLY A 16 -37.04 21.45 11.55
N GLY A 17 -35.78 21.66 11.17
CA GLY A 17 -34.98 20.65 10.47
C GLY A 17 -34.93 20.84 8.94
N PRO A 18 -34.19 19.94 8.25
CA PRO A 18 -33.45 18.79 8.79
C PRO A 18 -32.20 19.17 9.61
N TRP A 19 -31.82 18.33 10.58
CA TRP A 19 -30.58 18.49 11.37
C TRP A 19 -29.39 17.73 10.78
N GLU A 20 -29.65 16.86 9.81
CA GLU A 20 -28.65 16.23 8.96
C GLU A 20 -29.06 16.32 7.50
N VAL A 21 -28.14 16.82 6.68
CA VAL A 21 -28.29 17.08 5.25
C VAL A 21 -27.13 16.44 4.53
N LEU A 22 -27.38 16.00 3.30
CA LEU A 22 -26.37 15.40 2.46
C LEU A 22 -25.64 16.50 1.66
N LEU A 23 -24.31 16.45 1.61
CA LEU A 23 -23.46 17.37 0.88
C LEU A 23 -23.85 17.39 -0.59
N ASN A 24 -23.89 18.58 -1.18
CA ASN A 24 -24.22 18.80 -2.58
C ASN A 24 -25.59 18.23 -3.00
N GLN A 25 -26.51 18.02 -2.06
CA GLN A 25 -27.86 17.56 -2.33
C GLN A 25 -28.90 18.65 -2.03
N PRO A 26 -29.92 18.79 -2.88
CA PRO A 26 -31.01 19.72 -2.63
C PRO A 26 -31.57 19.53 -1.22
N VAL A 27 -31.66 20.61 -0.45
CA VAL A 27 -32.26 20.58 0.88
C VAL A 27 -33.15 21.78 1.12
N THR A 28 -34.29 21.54 1.76
CA THR A 28 -35.16 22.59 2.27
C THR A 28 -35.02 22.65 3.79
N LEU A 29 -34.40 23.71 4.27
CA LEU A 29 -34.37 24.08 5.67
C LEU A 29 -35.69 24.77 6.00
N ARG A 30 -36.28 24.49 7.16
CA ARG A 30 -37.62 24.99 7.50
C ARG A 30 -37.76 25.21 8.99
N GLY A 31 -38.71 26.06 9.35
CA GLY A 31 -39.02 26.36 10.74
C GLY A 31 -40.26 27.22 10.88
N SER A 32 -40.50 27.73 12.09
CA SER A 32 -41.63 28.60 12.40
C SER A 32 -41.19 29.94 12.97
N PHE A 33 -42.10 30.90 13.01
CA PHE A 33 -41.95 32.18 13.69
C PHE A 33 -43.30 32.72 14.15
N ASP A 34 -43.29 33.62 15.14
CA ASP A 34 -44.49 34.33 15.59
C ASP A 34 -44.74 35.56 14.70
N PRO A 35 -45.79 35.56 13.86
CA PRO A 35 -46.08 36.66 12.94
C PRO A 35 -46.54 37.94 13.64
N GLN A 36 -46.88 37.90 14.94
CA GLN A 36 -47.20 39.10 15.72
C GLN A 36 -45.94 39.83 16.22
N ARG A 37 -44.82 39.12 16.34
CA ARG A 37 -43.55 39.63 16.90
C ARG A 37 -42.47 39.84 15.84
N VAL A 38 -42.46 39.00 14.81
CA VAL A 38 -41.42 38.97 13.78
C VAL A 38 -41.98 39.45 12.45
N VAL A 39 -41.49 40.61 12.00
CA VAL A 39 -41.78 41.17 10.68
C VAL A 39 -40.71 40.75 9.67
N ASN A 40 -39.46 40.60 10.10
CA ASN A 40 -38.35 40.18 9.25
C ASN A 40 -37.64 38.96 9.85
N ILE A 41 -37.50 37.90 9.07
CA ILE A 41 -36.75 36.70 9.44
C ILE A 41 -35.54 36.54 8.53
N SER A 42 -34.38 36.21 9.10
CA SER A 42 -33.14 36.04 8.36
C SER A 42 -32.39 34.79 8.81
N LEU A 43 -31.70 34.15 7.87
CA LEU A 43 -30.86 33.00 8.13
C LEU A 43 -29.49 33.23 7.50
N ARG A 44 -28.41 33.05 8.26
CA ARG A 44 -27.02 33.15 7.77
C ARG A 44 -26.27 31.88 8.08
N ALA A 45 -25.62 31.26 7.09
CA ALA A 45 -24.66 30.20 7.39
C ALA A 45 -23.35 30.82 7.89
N GLU A 46 -22.92 30.37 9.07
CA GLU A 46 -21.64 30.69 9.70
C GLU A 46 -21.34 32.19 9.85
N ASP A 47 -22.38 33.00 10.09
CA ASP A 47 -22.35 34.48 10.10
C ASP A 47 -21.80 35.15 8.83
N LYS A 48 -21.52 34.38 7.79
CA LYS A 48 -20.85 34.85 6.57
C LYS A 48 -21.77 34.86 5.36
N PHE A 49 -22.60 33.82 5.22
CA PHE A 49 -23.33 33.57 3.99
C PHE A 49 -24.84 33.74 4.22
N PRO A 50 -25.46 34.86 3.81
CA PRO A 50 -26.91 35.02 3.94
C PRO A 50 -27.64 34.00 3.05
N LEU A 51 -28.65 33.35 3.62
CA LEU A 51 -29.52 32.41 2.94
C LEU A 51 -30.87 33.08 2.66
N MET A 52 -31.42 32.86 1.46
CA MET A 52 -32.68 33.48 1.05
C MET A 52 -33.86 32.79 1.75
N VAL A 53 -34.43 33.48 2.74
CA VAL A 53 -35.59 33.01 3.50
C VAL A 53 -36.88 33.38 2.78
N THR A 54 -37.78 32.40 2.66
CA THR A 54 -39.14 32.55 2.13
C THR A 54 -40.13 32.42 3.29
N PRO A 55 -40.60 33.53 3.89
CA PRO A 55 -41.60 33.49 4.96
C PRO A 55 -43.01 33.29 4.40
N ASN A 56 -43.83 32.55 5.16
CA ASN A 56 -45.27 32.43 5.01
C ASN A 56 -45.92 32.98 6.29
N TYR A 57 -46.30 34.26 6.23
CA TYR A 57 -46.89 34.99 7.36
C TYR A 57 -48.28 34.49 7.77
N LYS A 58 -48.99 33.80 6.87
CA LYS A 58 -50.32 33.24 7.19
C LYS A 58 -50.19 32.06 8.15
N ASP A 59 -49.20 31.22 7.91
CA ASP A 59 -49.00 29.98 8.67
C ASP A 59 -47.88 30.10 9.72
N GLY A 60 -47.21 31.26 9.82
CA GLY A 60 -46.10 31.49 10.75
C GLY A 60 -44.92 30.56 10.47
N THR A 61 -44.64 30.25 9.20
CA THR A 61 -43.58 29.32 8.80
C THR A 61 -42.60 29.96 7.85
N TRP A 62 -41.36 29.47 7.83
CA TRP A 62 -40.33 29.93 6.91
C TRP A 62 -39.61 28.74 6.29
N ALA A 63 -39.07 28.95 5.09
CA ALA A 63 -38.25 27.95 4.41
C ALA A 63 -37.05 28.59 3.71
N VAL A 64 -35.97 27.83 3.57
CA VAL A 64 -34.82 28.13 2.71
C VAL A 64 -34.58 26.92 1.82
N SER A 65 -34.68 27.11 0.52
CA SER A 65 -34.37 26.07 -0.47
C SER A 65 -32.96 26.24 -0.99
N LEU A 66 -32.10 25.26 -0.69
CA LEU A 66 -30.73 25.18 -1.20
C LEU A 66 -30.72 24.15 -2.34
N GLU A 67 -30.96 24.58 -3.58
CA GLU A 67 -31.05 23.68 -4.74
C GLU A 67 -29.77 22.88 -5.00
N ARG A 68 -28.61 23.44 -4.65
CA ARG A 68 -27.30 22.77 -4.74
C ARG A 68 -26.84 22.16 -3.41
N GLY A 69 -27.65 22.25 -2.37
CA GLY A 69 -27.28 21.82 -1.03
C GLY A 69 -26.19 22.66 -0.38
N MET A 70 -25.62 22.11 0.69
CA MET A 70 -24.43 22.64 1.33
C MET A 70 -23.18 22.00 0.74
N THR A 71 -22.12 22.80 0.55
CA THR A 71 -20.92 22.39 -0.21
C THR A 71 -19.71 22.06 0.67
N MET A 72 -19.84 22.20 1.99
CA MET A 72 -18.77 21.88 2.93
C MET A 72 -19.28 20.97 4.07
N ALA A 73 -18.67 19.80 4.23
CA ALA A 73 -19.08 18.74 5.16
C ALA A 73 -18.66 18.98 6.62
N GLY A 74 -19.32 18.32 7.56
CA GLY A 74 -19.04 18.37 9.00
C GLY A 74 -19.87 19.40 9.76
N ALA A 75 -19.47 19.70 11.00
CA ALA A 75 -20.13 20.66 11.89
C ALA A 75 -20.30 22.06 11.24
N ARG A 76 -21.54 22.46 10.96
CA ARG A 76 -21.97 23.74 10.39
C ARG A 76 -23.06 24.36 11.23
N TRP A 77 -23.17 25.68 11.17
CA TRP A 77 -24.18 26.41 11.91
C TRP A 77 -24.80 27.51 11.08
N LEU A 78 -26.03 27.83 11.44
CA LEU A 78 -26.89 28.82 10.85
C LEU A 78 -27.30 29.77 11.97
N ARG A 79 -27.23 31.08 11.74
CA ARG A 79 -27.80 32.08 12.63
C ARG A 79 -29.17 32.47 12.12
N LEU A 80 -30.20 32.12 12.87
CA LEU A 80 -31.59 32.44 12.62
C LEU A 80 -31.96 33.65 13.47
N THR A 81 -32.37 34.75 12.84
CA THR A 81 -32.68 35.99 13.55
C THR A 81 -34.08 36.48 13.15
N GLY A 82 -34.89 36.84 14.14
CA GLY A 82 -36.18 37.51 13.96
C GLY A 82 -36.11 38.97 14.40
N ALA A 83 -36.66 39.88 13.62
CA ALA A 83 -36.73 41.32 13.92
C ALA A 83 -38.15 41.88 13.75
N ASP A 84 -38.48 42.90 14.56
CA ASP A 84 -39.75 43.62 14.48
C ASP A 84 -39.80 44.63 13.30
N GLY A 85 -40.93 45.33 13.16
CA GLY A 85 -41.14 46.31 12.09
C GLY A 85 -40.22 47.55 12.16
N ASN A 86 -39.55 47.78 13.29
CA ASN A 86 -38.55 48.84 13.47
C ASN A 86 -37.12 48.34 13.26
N GLY A 87 -36.94 47.06 12.92
CA GLY A 87 -35.64 46.42 12.73
C GLY A 87 -34.94 46.02 14.03
N LYS A 88 -35.63 46.07 15.18
CA LYS A 88 -35.07 45.60 16.45
C LYS A 88 -35.12 44.06 16.47
N ILE A 89 -33.99 43.42 16.80
CA ILE A 89 -33.93 41.97 16.97
C ILE A 89 -34.80 41.57 18.16
N VAL A 90 -35.78 40.71 17.91
CA VAL A 90 -36.69 40.14 18.91
C VAL A 90 -36.29 38.71 19.30
N ASP A 91 -35.50 38.03 18.46
CA ASP A 91 -34.93 36.70 18.74
C ASP A 91 -33.70 36.41 17.85
N ASP A 92 -32.72 35.67 18.37
CA ASP A 92 -31.45 35.33 17.72
C ASP A 92 -30.96 33.95 18.18
N GLU A 93 -31.04 32.96 17.29
CA GLU A 93 -30.73 31.55 17.55
C GLU A 93 -29.59 31.06 16.65
N ILE A 94 -28.63 30.31 17.21
CA ILE A 94 -27.65 29.55 16.44
C ILE A 94 -28.10 28.09 16.34
N VAL A 95 -28.36 27.66 15.11
CA VAL A 95 -28.81 26.32 14.74
C VAL A 95 -27.66 25.56 14.10
N TYR A 96 -27.31 24.38 14.62
CA TYR A 96 -26.26 23.55 14.03
C TYR A 96 -26.88 22.44 13.17
N ILE A 97 -26.28 22.14 12.00
CA ILE A 97 -26.78 21.11 11.06
C ILE A 97 -25.70 20.21 10.44
N THR A 98 -25.76 18.89 10.68
CA THR A 98 -25.16 17.79 9.88
C THR A 98 -24.94 18.08 8.41
N VAL A 99 -23.75 18.37 7.88
CA VAL A 99 -23.52 18.19 6.44
C VAL A 99 -22.73 16.90 6.27
N SER A 100 -23.47 15.80 6.13
CA SER A 100 -22.92 14.46 5.90
C SER A 100 -22.63 14.28 4.42
N THR A 101 -21.66 13.46 4.02
CA THR A 101 -21.53 13.00 2.62
C THR A 101 -21.95 11.55 2.44
N ASP A 102 -22.38 10.85 3.51
CA ASP A 102 -22.83 9.45 3.46
C ASP A 102 -24.35 9.27 3.70
N PRO A 103 -25.15 8.97 2.64
CA PRO A 103 -26.58 8.72 2.74
C PRO A 103 -26.95 7.49 3.58
N LEU A 104 -26.05 6.52 3.78
CA LEU A 104 -26.30 5.29 4.56
C LEU A 104 -26.21 5.52 6.06
N THR A 105 -25.61 6.63 6.46
CA THR A 105 -25.48 7.00 7.87
C THR A 105 -26.52 8.01 8.31
N VAL A 106 -27.24 8.60 7.36
CA VAL A 106 -28.40 9.45 7.61
C VAL A 106 -29.43 8.63 8.39
N GLY A 107 -29.65 9.01 9.64
CA GLY A 107 -30.60 8.34 10.55
C GLY A 107 -30.03 7.25 11.45
N GLN A 108 -28.70 7.06 11.52
CA GLN A 108 -28.09 6.35 12.65
C GLN A 108 -27.78 7.32 13.78
N ASP A 109 -28.25 7.02 14.99
CA ASP A 109 -28.08 7.90 16.14
C ASP A 109 -26.63 7.88 16.65
N LEU A 110 -26.07 9.07 16.90
CA LEU A 110 -24.85 9.21 17.69
C LEU A 110 -25.24 9.16 19.17
N SER A 111 -24.50 8.38 19.94
CA SER A 111 -24.69 8.29 21.39
C SER A 111 -23.38 8.49 22.12
N LEU A 112 -23.43 9.30 23.18
CA LEU A 112 -22.31 9.49 24.10
C LEU A 112 -22.63 8.77 25.40
N ARG A 113 -21.81 7.79 25.77
CA ARG A 113 -21.84 7.17 27.09
C ARG A 113 -20.77 7.80 27.98
N VAL A 114 -21.15 8.26 29.15
CA VAL A 114 -20.23 8.77 30.17
C VAL A 114 -19.62 7.56 30.89
N LEU A 115 -18.31 7.40 30.81
CA LEU A 115 -17.58 6.29 31.42
C LEU A 115 -17.20 6.63 32.86
N GLU A 116 -16.66 7.84 33.04
CA GLU A 116 -16.27 8.39 34.32
C GLU A 116 -16.97 9.73 34.55
N GLU A 117 -17.15 10.10 35.81
CA GLU A 117 -17.72 11.39 36.16
C GLU A 117 -16.90 12.53 35.52
N THR A 118 -17.59 13.40 34.78
CA THR A 118 -16.95 14.45 34.00
C THR A 118 -17.82 15.71 33.95
N VAL A 119 -17.37 16.73 33.23
CA VAL A 119 -18.03 18.02 33.13
C VAL A 119 -18.33 18.33 31.67
N PHE A 120 -19.60 18.56 31.37
CA PHE A 120 -20.03 19.21 30.14
C PHE A 120 -19.88 20.72 30.29
N LYS A 121 -19.05 21.35 29.47
CA LYS A 121 -18.60 22.73 29.67
C LYS A 121 -18.72 23.58 28.42
N SER A 122 -18.82 24.89 28.58
CA SER A 122 -18.99 25.83 27.45
C SER A 122 -17.69 26.11 26.69
N ASP A 123 -16.54 25.73 27.25
CA ASP A 123 -15.20 25.99 26.72
C ASP A 123 -14.23 24.86 27.13
N VAL A 124 -13.14 24.65 26.40
CA VAL A 124 -12.14 23.59 26.63
C VAL A 124 -11.19 23.88 27.80
N ILE A 125 -11.22 25.09 28.36
CA ILE A 125 -10.40 25.48 29.52
C ILE A 125 -10.71 24.64 30.78
N ASP A 126 -9.82 24.73 31.76
CA ASP A 126 -9.97 24.05 33.05
C ASP A 126 -11.31 24.41 33.73
N SER A 127 -12.05 23.39 34.18
CA SER A 127 -13.38 23.51 34.78
C SER A 127 -13.40 24.35 36.07
N SER A 128 -12.26 24.53 36.75
CA SER A 128 -12.10 25.43 37.90
C SER A 128 -12.26 26.91 37.53
N ARG A 129 -12.02 27.26 36.27
CA ARG A 129 -12.13 28.63 35.74
C ARG A 129 -13.53 28.97 35.21
N LEU A 130 -14.43 27.99 35.19
CA LEU A 130 -15.80 28.14 34.72
C LEU A 130 -16.76 28.26 35.90
N ASN A 131 -17.71 29.19 35.81
CA ASN A 131 -18.77 29.33 36.79
C ASN A 131 -19.89 28.30 36.56
N ASP A 132 -20.87 28.24 37.46
CA ASP A 132 -21.94 27.23 37.42
C ASP A 132 -22.92 27.39 36.25
N GLN A 133 -22.94 28.56 35.58
CA GLN A 133 -23.68 28.77 34.33
C GLN A 133 -22.95 28.19 33.10
N GLN A 134 -21.67 27.86 33.24
CA GLN A 134 -20.78 27.45 32.16
C GLN A 134 -20.37 25.97 32.24
N LYS A 135 -20.86 25.24 33.24
CA LYS A 135 -20.58 23.82 33.42
C LYS A 135 -21.74 23.03 33.99
N VAL A 136 -21.89 21.79 33.53
CA VAL A 136 -22.81 20.80 34.10
C VAL A 136 -22.05 19.52 34.37
N LYS A 137 -22.27 18.96 35.55
CA LYS A 137 -21.74 17.66 35.93
C LYS A 137 -22.46 16.54 35.14
N LEU A 138 -21.68 15.66 34.54
CA LEU A 138 -22.17 14.43 33.92
C LEU A 138 -21.81 13.23 34.80
N THR A 139 -22.77 12.35 35.00
CA THR A 139 -22.61 11.19 35.88
C THR A 139 -22.17 9.95 35.10
N ALA A 140 -21.29 9.14 35.69
CA ALA A 140 -20.87 7.87 35.09
C ALA A 140 -22.09 6.98 34.79
N GLY A 141 -22.11 6.37 33.61
CA GLY A 141 -23.21 5.56 33.09
C GLY A 141 -24.30 6.33 32.35
N GLN A 142 -24.32 7.67 32.43
CA GLN A 142 -25.25 8.50 31.68
C GLN A 142 -25.06 8.34 30.17
N VAL A 143 -26.15 8.24 29.42
CA VAL A 143 -26.13 8.19 27.95
C VAL A 143 -26.86 9.41 27.41
N LEU A 144 -26.19 10.13 26.51
CA LEU A 144 -26.71 11.32 25.85
C LEU A 144 -26.88 11.03 24.36
N SER A 145 -28.04 11.39 23.81
CA SER A 145 -28.21 11.45 22.36
C SER A 145 -27.44 12.65 21.81
N VAL A 146 -26.59 12.39 20.83
CA VAL A 146 -25.74 13.39 20.19
C VAL A 146 -26.29 13.65 18.80
N ARG A 147 -26.46 14.91 18.44
CA ARG A 147 -26.73 15.30 17.06
C ARG A 147 -25.44 15.29 16.25
N ARG A 148 -24.37 15.82 16.85
CA ARG A 148 -23.11 16.12 16.16
C ARG A 148 -21.91 16.14 17.09
N TYR A 149 -20.73 15.94 16.53
CA TYR A 149 -19.49 16.09 17.27
C TYR A 149 -18.35 16.70 16.42
N GLY A 150 -17.28 17.08 17.12
CA GLY A 150 -15.93 17.28 16.59
C GLY A 150 -14.93 17.05 17.71
N TYR A 151 -13.64 17.04 17.39
CA TYR A 151 -12.58 16.81 18.35
C TYR A 151 -11.60 17.99 18.35
N VAL A 152 -11.23 18.49 19.54
CA VAL A 152 -10.30 19.60 19.71
C VAL A 152 -9.67 19.56 21.09
N ASP A 153 -8.35 19.69 21.17
CA ASP A 153 -7.59 19.81 22.43
C ASP A 153 -7.99 18.77 23.50
N GLY A 154 -8.15 17.49 23.11
CA GLY A 154 -8.53 16.40 24.02
C GLY A 154 -10.00 16.40 24.45
N HIS A 155 -10.85 17.19 23.80
CA HIS A 155 -12.28 17.29 24.11
C HIS A 155 -13.14 16.95 22.91
N LEU A 156 -14.23 16.23 23.16
CA LEU A 156 -15.32 16.15 22.22
C LEU A 156 -16.17 17.41 22.33
N LYS A 157 -16.27 18.14 21.23
CA LYS A 157 -17.20 19.24 21.02
C LYS A 157 -18.52 18.64 20.57
N LEU A 158 -19.58 18.77 21.36
CA LEU A 158 -20.85 18.09 21.12
C LEU A 158 -22.00 19.07 20.91
N GLU A 159 -22.92 18.66 20.06
CA GLU A 159 -24.29 19.14 20.06
C GLU A 159 -25.19 17.98 20.45
N LEU A 160 -25.93 18.14 21.54
CA LEU A 160 -26.84 17.15 22.09
C LEU A 160 -28.24 17.29 21.51
N GLU A 161 -28.99 16.20 21.50
CA GLU A 161 -30.38 16.22 21.05
C GLU A 161 -31.31 16.96 22.02
N LYS A 162 -31.03 16.83 23.33
CA LYS A 162 -31.78 17.44 24.43
C LYS A 162 -30.87 18.35 25.26
N PRO A 163 -31.37 19.53 25.68
CA PRO A 163 -30.53 20.49 26.37
C PRO A 163 -30.26 20.05 27.80
N ILE A 164 -29.07 20.38 28.28
CA ILE A 164 -28.68 20.20 29.67
C ILE A 164 -28.56 21.60 30.30
N PRO A 165 -29.54 22.04 31.12
CA PRO A 165 -29.43 23.31 31.83
C PRO A 165 -28.21 23.35 32.78
N PRO A 166 -27.54 24.51 32.92
CA PRO A 166 -27.81 25.79 32.25
C PRO A 166 -27.20 25.95 30.83
N LEU A 167 -26.36 25.03 30.35
CA LEU A 167 -25.60 25.19 29.10
C LEU A 167 -26.43 25.06 27.81
N GLY A 168 -27.53 24.31 27.86
CA GLY A 168 -28.31 23.99 26.68
C GLY A 168 -27.76 22.78 25.92
N ASN A 169 -27.84 22.79 24.60
CA ASN A 169 -27.51 21.65 23.74
C ASN A 169 -26.02 21.56 23.37
N PHE A 170 -25.26 22.62 23.54
CA PHE A 170 -23.90 22.72 23.00
C PHE A 170 -22.87 22.80 24.11
N GLY A 171 -21.74 22.12 23.92
CA GLY A 171 -20.63 22.17 24.87
C GLY A 171 -19.51 21.18 24.54
N TYR A 172 -18.60 21.03 25.48
CA TYR A 172 -17.40 20.24 25.37
C TYR A 172 -17.36 19.24 26.53
N VAL A 173 -16.82 18.06 26.27
CA VAL A 173 -16.58 17.04 27.31
C VAL A 173 -15.19 16.46 27.12
N PHE A 174 -14.52 16.14 28.23
CA PHE A 174 -13.19 15.55 28.19
C PHE A 174 -13.28 14.13 27.62
N GLU A 175 -12.59 13.90 26.49
CA GLU A 175 -12.76 12.69 25.69
C GLU A 175 -12.43 11.39 26.44
N PRO A 176 -11.35 11.31 27.25
CA PRO A 176 -11.01 10.09 27.97
C PRO A 176 -12.08 9.58 28.95
N PHE A 177 -13.03 10.43 29.35
CA PHE A 177 -14.07 10.08 30.33
C PHE A 177 -15.40 9.69 29.66
N VAL A 178 -15.45 9.65 28.34
CA VAL A 178 -16.66 9.37 27.58
C VAL A 178 -16.38 8.46 26.39
N GLN A 179 -17.43 7.84 25.87
CA GLN A 179 -17.37 7.00 24.68
C GLN A 179 -18.43 7.48 23.70
N LEU A 180 -17.99 7.99 22.55
CA LEU A 180 -18.87 8.34 21.45
C LEU A 180 -19.03 7.14 20.51
N SER A 181 -20.27 6.86 20.10
CA SER A 181 -20.58 5.76 19.20
C SER A 181 -21.59 6.17 18.13
N LYS A 182 -21.45 5.60 16.93
CA LYS A 182 -22.40 5.72 15.83
C LYS A 182 -23.02 4.35 15.57
N GLY A 183 -24.28 4.16 15.94
CA GLY A 183 -24.85 2.82 16.03
C GLY A 183 -24.04 1.93 16.98
N SER A 184 -23.51 0.81 16.48
CA SER A 184 -22.65 -0.10 17.25
C SER A 184 -21.15 0.22 17.16
N GLN A 185 -20.73 1.16 16.32
CA GLN A 185 -19.32 1.49 16.11
C GLN A 185 -18.85 2.52 17.14
N ILE A 186 -17.80 2.19 17.89
CA ILE A 186 -17.10 3.11 18.79
C ILE A 186 -16.15 3.98 17.96
N LEU A 187 -16.19 5.29 18.20
CA LEU A 187 -15.29 6.25 17.58
C LEU A 187 -14.07 6.47 18.48
N ILE A 188 -12.89 6.61 17.88
CA ILE A 188 -11.59 6.66 18.54
C ILE A 188 -10.90 7.98 18.22
N PHE A 189 -10.43 8.74 19.20
CA PHE A 189 -9.78 10.04 18.96
C PHE A 189 -8.32 10.09 19.43
N ASP A 190 -7.91 9.17 20.31
CA ASP A 190 -6.51 8.96 20.70
C ASP A 190 -5.90 7.78 19.94
N LEU A 191 -4.65 7.96 19.47
CA LEU A 191 -3.86 6.89 18.87
C LEU A 191 -3.56 5.76 19.85
N GLY A 192 -3.52 6.05 21.16
CA GLY A 192 -3.35 5.08 22.24
C GLY A 192 -4.46 4.04 22.28
N ASP A 193 -5.68 4.46 21.97
CA ASP A 193 -6.89 3.63 22.08
C ASP A 193 -7.15 2.75 20.86
N ILE A 194 -6.40 2.96 19.77
CA ILE A 194 -6.42 2.06 18.62
C ILE A 194 -6.00 0.66 19.09
N PRO A 195 -6.85 -0.37 18.90
CA PRO A 195 -6.55 -1.71 19.35
C PRO A 195 -5.24 -2.23 18.77
N ASN A 196 -4.47 -2.94 19.60
CA ASN A 196 -3.19 -3.47 19.20
C ASN A 196 -3.33 -4.97 18.89
N THR A 197 -3.29 -5.33 17.60
CA THR A 197 -3.30 -6.73 17.16
C THR A 197 -2.02 -7.06 16.37
N PRO A 198 -1.41 -8.25 16.56
CA PRO A 198 -0.17 -8.61 15.86
C PRO A 198 -0.37 -8.82 14.35
N LEU A 199 -1.53 -9.33 13.94
CA LEU A 199 -1.77 -9.77 12.56
C LEU A 199 -2.35 -8.68 11.65
N SER A 200 -3.05 -7.69 12.22
CA SER A 200 -3.72 -6.63 11.47
C SER A 200 -3.22 -5.25 11.88
N ALA A 201 -3.14 -4.35 10.91
CA ALA A 201 -3.04 -2.92 11.15
C ALA A 201 -4.44 -2.35 11.42
N TYR A 202 -4.47 -1.13 11.92
CA TYR A 202 -5.66 -0.30 12.02
C TYR A 202 -5.45 0.98 11.25
N LEU A 203 -6.47 1.39 10.50
CA LEU A 203 -6.59 2.71 9.91
C LEU A 203 -7.53 3.51 10.80
N LEU A 204 -7.05 4.63 11.33
CA LEU A 204 -7.84 5.63 12.03
C LEU A 204 -8.07 6.82 11.09
N VAL A 205 -9.32 7.25 10.96
CA VAL A 205 -9.67 8.48 10.25
C VAL A 205 -9.47 9.66 11.21
N THR A 206 -8.46 10.49 10.94
CA THR A 206 -8.15 11.67 11.77
C THR A 206 -8.78 12.95 11.23
N GLN A 207 -9.39 12.87 10.05
CA GLN A 207 -10.17 13.93 9.45
C GLN A 207 -11.22 13.30 8.54
N THR A 208 -12.49 13.72 8.65
CA THR A 208 -13.57 13.25 7.78
C THR A 208 -13.15 13.27 6.31
N THR A 209 -13.27 12.14 5.63
CA THR A 209 -12.75 11.95 4.27
C THR A 209 -13.54 10.90 3.49
N LEU A 210 -13.09 10.61 2.26
CA LEU A 210 -13.71 9.64 1.37
C LEU A 210 -12.80 8.42 1.18
N LEU A 211 -13.34 7.24 1.43
CA LEU A 211 -12.84 5.99 0.90
C LEU A 211 -13.27 5.87 -0.56
N LYS A 212 -12.39 5.36 -1.42
CA LYS A 212 -12.58 5.35 -2.88
C LYS A 212 -12.25 3.99 -3.48
N THR A 213 -12.84 3.63 -4.61
CA THR A 213 -12.48 2.39 -5.34
C THR A 213 -11.19 2.52 -6.17
N LYS A 214 -10.70 3.75 -6.40
CA LYS A 214 -9.45 4.04 -7.12
C LYS A 214 -8.79 5.33 -6.59
N PRO A 215 -7.47 5.53 -6.79
CA PRO A 215 -6.75 6.69 -6.29
C PRO A 215 -6.92 7.91 -7.22
N ALA A 216 -8.18 8.28 -7.48
CA ALA A 216 -8.54 9.45 -8.28
C ALA A 216 -9.06 10.58 -7.39
N ASP A 217 -9.12 11.78 -7.96
CA ASP A 217 -9.86 12.89 -7.36
C ASP A 217 -11.34 12.48 -7.23
N SER A 218 -11.88 12.65 -6.02
CA SER A 218 -13.27 12.33 -5.69
C SER A 218 -14.28 13.13 -6.50
N ALA A 219 -13.94 14.34 -6.95
CA ALA A 219 -14.82 15.13 -7.82
C ALA A 219 -15.12 14.43 -9.17
N ASN A 220 -14.26 13.49 -9.57
CA ASN A 220 -14.37 12.73 -10.81
C ASN A 220 -14.90 11.30 -10.59
N LEU A 221 -15.32 10.95 -9.37
CA LEU A 221 -15.82 9.62 -9.02
C LEU A 221 -17.34 9.65 -8.87
N PRO A 222 -18.07 8.67 -9.45
CA PRO A 222 -19.49 8.51 -9.18
C PRO A 222 -19.76 8.19 -7.70
N ALA A 223 -20.95 8.51 -7.21
CA ALA A 223 -21.34 8.30 -5.81
C ALA A 223 -21.20 6.84 -5.34
N ASN A 224 -21.35 5.85 -6.23
CA ASN A 224 -21.15 4.43 -5.90
C ASN A 224 -19.67 3.99 -5.84
N GLN A 225 -18.72 4.88 -6.12
CA GLN A 225 -17.27 4.62 -6.06
C GLN A 225 -16.59 5.31 -4.89
N VAL A 226 -17.35 6.05 -4.08
CA VAL A 226 -16.88 6.73 -2.88
C VAL A 226 -17.77 6.42 -1.70
N LYS A 227 -17.21 6.49 -0.50
CA LYS A 227 -17.97 6.46 0.76
C LYS A 227 -17.33 7.42 1.75
N GLU A 228 -18.12 8.26 2.40
CA GLU A 228 -17.62 9.04 3.54
C GLU A 228 -17.25 8.15 4.70
N VAL A 229 -16.19 8.57 5.39
CA VAL A 229 -15.85 8.07 6.71
C VAL A 229 -15.57 9.27 7.61
N LEU A 230 -16.11 9.21 8.82
CA LEU A 230 -16.04 10.31 9.78
C LEU A 230 -14.75 10.29 10.59
N GLU A 231 -14.32 11.45 11.07
CA GLU A 231 -13.25 11.56 12.07
C GLU A 231 -13.55 10.65 13.28
N GLY A 232 -12.57 9.82 13.63
CA GLY A 232 -12.66 8.84 14.70
C GLY A 232 -13.17 7.46 14.29
N GLU A 233 -13.70 7.29 13.07
CA GLU A 233 -13.94 5.94 12.55
C GLU A 233 -12.61 5.19 12.36
N SER A 234 -12.62 3.91 12.74
CA SER A 234 -11.46 3.04 12.60
C SER A 234 -11.80 1.74 11.88
N PHE A 235 -10.83 1.23 11.13
CA PHE A 235 -10.99 0.04 10.30
C PHE A 235 -9.80 -0.91 10.52
N GLN A 236 -10.10 -2.19 10.71
CA GLN A 236 -9.08 -3.23 10.65
C GLN A 236 -8.58 -3.39 9.21
N VAL A 237 -7.27 -3.42 9.04
CA VAL A 237 -6.57 -3.48 7.77
C VAL A 237 -5.61 -4.66 7.76
N THR A 238 -5.73 -5.54 6.77
CA THR A 238 -4.85 -6.70 6.57
C THR A 238 -3.72 -6.45 5.58
N GLY A 239 -3.75 -5.31 4.88
CA GLY A 239 -2.70 -4.90 3.96
C GLY A 239 -2.81 -3.47 3.49
N TYR A 240 -1.71 -2.90 3.01
CA TYR A 240 -1.70 -1.53 2.51
C TYR A 240 -0.71 -1.34 1.35
N ALA A 241 -0.86 -0.28 0.56
CA ALA A 241 0.13 0.18 -0.41
C ALA A 241 0.11 1.71 -0.45
N CYS A 242 1.28 2.34 -0.65
CA CYS A 242 1.35 3.78 -0.88
C CYS A 242 1.36 4.05 -2.38
N ILE A 243 0.35 4.74 -2.89
CA ILE A 243 0.23 5.02 -4.33
C ILE A 243 -0.50 6.33 -4.59
N GLY A 244 0.09 7.21 -5.41
CA GLY A 244 -0.58 8.42 -5.91
C GLY A 244 -1.15 9.31 -4.81
N GLY A 245 -0.43 9.48 -3.69
CA GLY A 245 -0.92 10.26 -2.55
C GLY A 245 -2.08 9.60 -1.79
N HIS A 246 -2.26 8.29 -1.91
CA HIS A 246 -3.28 7.55 -1.19
C HIS A 246 -2.69 6.29 -0.56
N PHE A 247 -3.18 5.93 0.62
CA PHE A 247 -3.11 4.53 1.04
C PHE A 247 -4.17 3.76 0.26
N ARG A 248 -3.76 2.73 -0.49
CA ARG A 248 -4.65 1.62 -0.82
C ARG A 248 -4.65 0.69 0.37
N VAL A 249 -5.77 0.41 0.99
CA VAL A 249 -5.88 -0.53 2.11
C VAL A 249 -6.75 -1.73 1.74
N LYS A 250 -6.37 -2.89 2.27
CA LYS A 250 -7.19 -4.09 2.31
C LYS A 250 -7.87 -4.15 3.68
N LEU A 251 -9.18 -3.95 3.70
CA LEU A 251 -9.99 -4.01 4.91
C LEU A 251 -10.21 -5.47 5.31
N ALA A 252 -10.23 -5.74 6.62
CA ALA A 252 -10.59 -7.05 7.14
C ALA A 252 -12.08 -7.38 6.89
N GLN A 253 -12.93 -6.35 6.84
CA GLN A 253 -14.35 -6.46 6.52
C GLN A 253 -14.67 -5.58 5.30
N PRO A 254 -15.32 -6.12 4.26
CA PRO A 254 -15.70 -5.34 3.09
C PRO A 254 -16.75 -4.30 3.45
N ILE A 255 -16.65 -3.13 2.81
CA ILE A 255 -17.69 -2.11 2.87
C ILE A 255 -18.71 -2.40 1.77
N ALA A 256 -20.00 -2.42 2.15
CA ALA A 256 -21.10 -2.60 1.19
C ALA A 256 -20.98 -1.59 0.03
N GLY A 257 -21.00 -2.08 -1.21
CA GLY A 257 -20.87 -1.26 -2.42
C GLY A 257 -19.43 -0.90 -2.83
N LEU A 258 -18.47 -0.82 -1.90
CA LEU A 258 -17.06 -0.49 -2.21
C LEU A 258 -16.14 -1.72 -2.24
N GLY A 259 -16.50 -2.79 -1.53
CA GLY A 259 -15.65 -3.96 -1.33
C GLY A 259 -14.62 -3.74 -0.22
N ASP A 260 -13.58 -4.56 -0.21
CA ASP A 260 -12.54 -4.58 0.84
C ASP A 260 -11.23 -3.90 0.41
N SER A 261 -11.13 -3.42 -0.83
CA SER A 261 -9.92 -2.79 -1.37
C SER A 261 -10.23 -1.34 -1.71
N VAL A 262 -9.89 -0.44 -0.80
CA VAL A 262 -10.24 0.98 -0.90
C VAL A 262 -9.01 1.88 -0.86
N TYR A 263 -9.17 3.10 -1.34
CA TYR A 263 -8.13 4.14 -1.38
C TYR A 263 -8.57 5.31 -0.51
N VAL A 264 -7.65 5.83 0.29
CA VAL A 264 -7.89 6.98 1.18
C VAL A 264 -6.72 7.95 1.12
N TYR A 265 -7.02 9.25 1.20
CA TYR A 265 -5.98 10.27 1.16
C TYR A 265 -5.13 10.22 2.44
N TRP A 266 -3.82 10.09 2.28
CA TRP A 266 -2.94 9.71 3.39
C TRP A 266 -2.87 10.75 4.52
N LYS A 267 -3.14 12.03 4.26
CA LYS A 267 -3.10 13.08 5.30
C LYS A 267 -4.31 13.09 6.22
N HIS A 268 -5.38 12.38 5.85
CA HIS A 268 -6.62 12.35 6.64
C HIS A 268 -6.73 11.10 7.50
N VAL A 269 -5.71 10.24 7.47
CA VAL A 269 -5.71 8.97 8.18
C VAL A 269 -4.35 8.72 8.81
N VAL A 270 -4.37 7.86 9.83
CA VAL A 270 -3.17 7.27 10.42
C VAL A 270 -3.30 5.75 10.33
N LEU A 271 -2.25 5.08 9.85
CA LEU A 271 -2.14 3.63 9.95
C LEU A 271 -1.24 3.27 11.14
N LYS A 272 -1.66 2.32 11.96
CA LYS A 272 -0.92 1.81 13.12
C LYS A 272 -0.92 0.28 13.11
N LYS A 273 0.24 -0.32 13.39
CA LYS A 273 0.40 -1.76 13.62
C LYS A 273 1.41 -1.98 14.75
N GLU A 274 1.10 -2.84 15.71
CA GLU A 274 2.02 -3.17 16.81
C GLU A 274 2.56 -1.92 17.55
N ASN A 275 1.68 -0.97 17.87
CA ASN A 275 2.02 0.34 18.45
C ASN A 275 2.97 1.23 17.63
N LYS A 276 3.26 0.86 16.37
CA LYS A 276 4.07 1.65 15.45
C LYS A 276 3.19 2.26 14.38
N LEU A 277 3.44 3.54 14.10
CA LEU A 277 2.83 4.22 12.96
C LEU A 277 3.44 3.69 11.67
N ILE A 278 2.59 3.51 10.66
CA ILE A 278 2.98 3.19 9.30
C ILE A 278 2.93 4.51 8.52
N PRO A 279 4.06 5.17 8.26
CA PRO A 279 4.08 6.41 7.50
C PRO A 279 3.71 6.14 6.04
N PHE A 280 3.17 7.17 5.39
CA PHE A 280 3.04 7.17 3.94
C PHE A 280 4.43 7.36 3.31
N ASP A 281 4.85 6.40 2.49
CA ASP A 281 6.12 6.46 1.76
C ASP A 281 5.85 6.74 0.27
N PRO A 282 6.17 7.95 -0.24
CA PRO A 282 5.98 8.28 -1.65
C PRO A 282 6.87 7.47 -2.60
N GLU A 283 7.94 6.85 -2.10
CA GLU A 283 8.88 6.00 -2.83
C GLU A 283 8.68 4.51 -2.54
N ALA A 284 7.55 4.15 -1.93
CA ALA A 284 7.21 2.77 -1.61
C ALA A 284 7.28 1.87 -2.87
N LEU A 285 7.73 0.64 -2.67
CA LEU A 285 7.66 -0.37 -3.72
C LEU A 285 6.22 -0.88 -3.85
N THR A 286 5.77 -0.98 -5.10
CA THR A 286 4.48 -1.59 -5.42
C THR A 286 4.61 -2.58 -6.56
N ALA A 287 3.73 -3.57 -6.56
CA ALA A 287 3.54 -4.54 -7.63
C ALA A 287 2.11 -4.43 -8.13
N THR A 288 1.93 -4.32 -9.45
CA THR A 288 0.60 -4.35 -10.09
C THR A 288 0.55 -5.48 -11.09
N ALA A 289 -0.45 -6.36 -10.96
CA ALA A 289 -0.68 -7.41 -11.93
C ALA A 289 -1.20 -6.82 -13.25
N LEU A 290 -0.48 -7.04 -14.35
CA LEU A 290 -0.88 -6.60 -15.69
C LEU A 290 -1.99 -7.49 -16.28
N ARG A 291 -2.08 -8.73 -15.79
CA ARG A 291 -3.13 -9.72 -16.06
C ARG A 291 -3.29 -10.60 -14.84
N THR A 292 -4.44 -11.27 -14.71
CA THR A 292 -4.67 -12.19 -13.59
C THR A 292 -3.65 -13.33 -13.66
N THR A 293 -2.95 -13.55 -12.56
CA THR A 293 -1.93 -14.59 -12.41
C THR A 293 -1.98 -15.18 -11.01
N LEU A 294 -1.00 -16.02 -10.67
CA LEU A 294 -0.88 -16.65 -9.36
C LEU A 294 0.31 -16.07 -8.61
N LEU A 295 0.12 -15.87 -7.31
CA LEU A 295 1.20 -15.80 -6.35
C LEU A 295 1.48 -17.22 -5.86
N LYS A 296 2.71 -17.69 -6.03
CA LYS A 296 3.10 -19.09 -5.81
C LYS A 296 4.04 -19.24 -4.62
N LYS A 297 4.05 -20.41 -3.97
CA LYS A 297 5.04 -20.74 -2.93
C LYS A 297 6.42 -21.11 -3.47
N ARG A 298 6.49 -21.57 -4.72
CA ARG A 298 7.73 -21.95 -5.40
C ARG A 298 7.73 -21.41 -6.84
N PRO A 299 8.89 -21.05 -7.41
CA PRO A 299 9.00 -20.49 -8.75
C PRO A 299 9.00 -21.58 -9.84
N VAL A 300 8.01 -22.47 -9.80
CA VAL A 300 7.84 -23.56 -10.78
C VAL A 300 6.54 -23.39 -11.57
N ASP A 301 6.34 -24.24 -12.58
CA ASP A 301 5.08 -24.31 -13.30
C ASP A 301 3.93 -24.60 -12.32
N SER A 302 2.80 -23.91 -12.49
CA SER A 302 1.66 -24.05 -11.59
C SER A 302 1.05 -25.45 -11.58
N SER A 303 1.22 -26.23 -12.66
CA SER A 303 0.80 -27.64 -12.71
C SER A 303 1.51 -28.54 -11.70
N GLN A 304 2.66 -28.10 -11.17
CA GLN A 304 3.45 -28.83 -10.18
C GLN A 304 3.16 -28.37 -8.73
N LEU A 305 2.25 -27.41 -8.56
CA LEU A 305 1.90 -26.84 -7.27
C LEU A 305 0.56 -27.39 -6.79
N LYS A 306 0.46 -27.58 -5.49
CA LYS A 306 -0.81 -27.94 -4.85
C LYS A 306 -1.70 -26.69 -4.74
N PRO A 307 -3.03 -26.85 -4.62
CA PRO A 307 -3.94 -25.71 -4.44
C PRO A 307 -3.57 -24.78 -3.27
N GLU A 308 -3.02 -25.31 -2.17
CA GLU A 308 -2.54 -24.53 -1.02
C GLU A 308 -1.21 -23.78 -1.27
N ASP A 309 -0.45 -24.16 -2.30
CA ASP A 309 0.82 -23.52 -2.69
C ASP A 309 0.59 -22.30 -3.60
N VAL A 310 -0.65 -21.96 -3.93
CA VAL A 310 -0.99 -20.87 -4.84
C VAL A 310 -2.16 -20.03 -4.31
N THR A 311 -2.17 -18.76 -4.68
CA THR A 311 -3.33 -17.88 -4.50
C THR A 311 -3.46 -16.92 -5.68
N ASN A 312 -4.66 -16.39 -5.90
CA ASN A 312 -4.92 -15.47 -7.00
C ASN A 312 -4.19 -14.14 -6.80
N PHE A 313 -3.64 -13.62 -7.89
CA PHE A 313 -3.02 -12.31 -8.01
C PHE A 313 -3.76 -11.54 -9.13
N PRO A 314 -4.90 -10.90 -8.82
CA PRO A 314 -5.84 -10.41 -9.82
C PRO A 314 -5.31 -9.20 -10.60
N ALA A 315 -5.64 -9.14 -11.89
CA ALA A 315 -5.30 -8.02 -12.77
C ALA A 315 -5.71 -6.66 -12.16
N GLY A 316 -4.87 -5.64 -12.33
CA GLY A 316 -5.15 -4.26 -11.91
C GLY A 316 -5.05 -4.01 -10.41
N THR A 317 -4.88 -5.04 -9.58
CA THR A 317 -4.71 -4.87 -8.14
C THR A 317 -3.30 -4.37 -7.83
N VAL A 318 -3.21 -3.32 -7.02
CA VAL A 318 -1.95 -2.75 -6.54
C VAL A 318 -1.64 -3.34 -5.16
N TYR A 319 -0.48 -3.98 -5.05
CA TYR A 319 0.05 -4.52 -3.81
C TYR A 319 1.26 -3.71 -3.36
N GLY A 320 1.33 -3.41 -2.06
CA GLY A 320 2.56 -2.87 -1.47
C GLY A 320 3.58 -3.98 -1.29
N VAL A 321 4.85 -3.67 -1.56
CA VAL A 321 5.96 -4.61 -1.51
C VAL A 321 6.96 -4.12 -0.46
N GLN A 322 7.25 -4.95 0.54
CA GLN A 322 8.29 -4.68 1.53
C GLN A 322 9.68 -4.93 0.96
N SER A 323 9.84 -6.03 0.23
CA SER A 323 11.10 -6.42 -0.41
C SER A 323 10.86 -7.36 -1.58
N TYR A 324 11.82 -7.45 -2.49
CA TYR A 324 11.79 -8.44 -3.56
C TYR A 324 13.17 -9.04 -3.84
N ALA A 325 13.17 -10.21 -4.46
CA ALA A 325 14.34 -10.88 -5.04
C ALA A 325 13.96 -11.54 -6.36
N LEU A 326 14.96 -11.85 -7.19
CA LEU A 326 14.77 -12.56 -8.46
C LEU A 326 15.18 -14.01 -8.29
N GLU A 327 14.36 -14.93 -8.78
CA GLU A 327 14.65 -16.36 -8.69
C GLU A 327 13.87 -17.14 -9.75
N ALA A 328 14.58 -17.93 -10.55
CA ALA A 328 14.07 -18.75 -11.64
C ALA A 328 13.09 -17.99 -12.54
N GLY A 329 13.44 -16.76 -12.95
CA GLY A 329 12.60 -15.91 -13.81
C GLY A 329 11.31 -15.39 -13.15
N HIS A 330 11.17 -15.56 -11.83
CA HIS A 330 10.10 -15.02 -11.02
C HIS A 330 10.61 -13.88 -10.14
N ILE A 331 9.68 -13.03 -9.70
CA ILE A 331 9.94 -12.05 -8.66
C ILE A 331 9.40 -12.67 -7.37
N LYS A 332 10.29 -12.99 -6.43
CA LYS A 332 9.92 -13.30 -5.05
C LYS A 332 9.57 -11.99 -4.36
N ILE A 333 8.32 -11.80 -3.98
CA ILE A 333 7.83 -10.59 -3.33
C ILE A 333 7.39 -10.89 -1.89
N ALA A 334 7.80 -10.04 -0.96
CA ALA A 334 7.21 -9.96 0.38
C ALA A 334 6.25 -8.77 0.39
N LEU A 335 4.96 -9.05 0.55
CA LEU A 335 3.90 -8.05 0.53
C LEU A 335 3.75 -7.38 1.90
N THR A 336 3.21 -6.17 1.87
CA THR A 336 2.65 -5.47 3.04
C THR A 336 1.23 -5.96 3.40
N GLU A 337 0.71 -6.95 2.66
CA GLU A 337 -0.61 -7.56 2.84
C GLU A 337 -0.47 -9.02 3.23
N GLU A 338 -1.20 -9.42 4.27
CA GLU A 338 -1.31 -10.80 4.70
C GLU A 338 -2.46 -11.48 3.94
N ILE A 339 -2.12 -12.45 3.06
CA ILE A 339 -3.13 -13.18 2.28
C ILE A 339 -3.57 -14.40 3.08
N ALA A 340 -4.88 -14.48 3.36
CA ALA A 340 -5.47 -15.57 4.15
C ALA A 340 -5.03 -16.96 3.63
N LYS A 341 -4.55 -17.81 4.56
CA LYS A 341 -4.03 -19.18 4.32
C LYS A 341 -2.78 -19.28 3.44
N PHE A 342 -2.29 -18.17 2.88
CA PHE A 342 -1.10 -18.15 2.03
C PHE A 342 0.07 -17.43 2.70
N GLY A 343 -0.16 -16.40 3.51
CA GLY A 343 0.88 -15.52 4.04
C GLY A 343 1.18 -14.33 3.12
N ASN A 344 2.24 -13.58 3.43
CA ASN A 344 2.60 -12.37 2.68
C ASN A 344 3.70 -12.56 1.62
N THR A 345 4.35 -13.73 1.55
CA THR A 345 5.53 -13.95 0.70
C THR A 345 5.29 -15.04 -0.33
N GLY A 346 5.62 -14.75 -1.60
CA GLY A 346 5.51 -15.69 -2.70
C GLY A 346 6.19 -15.21 -3.98
N TYR A 347 5.99 -15.96 -5.06
CA TYR A 347 6.60 -15.76 -6.38
C TYR A 347 5.54 -15.37 -7.40
N VAL A 348 5.79 -14.27 -8.11
CA VAL A 348 4.99 -13.85 -9.27
C VAL A 348 5.82 -13.97 -10.54
N PHE A 349 5.18 -14.33 -11.65
CA PHE A 349 5.88 -14.41 -12.93
C PHE A 349 6.15 -13.01 -13.48
N ALA A 350 7.43 -12.68 -13.67
CA ALA A 350 7.87 -11.31 -13.91
C ALA A 350 7.17 -10.61 -15.10
N PRO A 351 6.96 -11.27 -16.26
CA PRO A 351 6.27 -10.64 -17.39
C PRO A 351 4.82 -10.23 -17.14
N PHE A 352 4.19 -10.72 -16.06
CA PHE A 352 2.79 -10.44 -15.73
C PHE A 352 2.63 -9.37 -14.65
N VAL A 353 3.73 -8.83 -14.13
CA VAL A 353 3.71 -7.86 -13.04
C VAL A 353 4.54 -6.64 -13.42
N GLN A 354 3.99 -5.46 -13.17
CA GLN A 354 4.73 -4.20 -13.21
C GLN A 354 5.18 -3.83 -11.80
N MET A 355 6.48 -3.65 -11.63
CA MET A 355 7.06 -3.10 -10.39
C MET A 355 7.16 -1.58 -10.52
N LYS A 356 6.89 -0.86 -9.43
CA LYS A 356 7.16 0.57 -9.32
C LYS A 356 7.87 0.91 -8.03
N ARG A 357 8.67 1.97 -8.08
CA ARG A 357 9.17 2.71 -6.93
C ARG A 357 8.55 4.10 -6.99
N GLY A 358 7.66 4.40 -6.05
CA GLY A 358 6.80 5.57 -6.14
C GLY A 358 6.00 5.59 -7.45
N SER A 359 6.19 6.63 -8.27
CA SER A 359 5.53 6.76 -9.57
C SER A 359 6.27 6.06 -10.72
N GLN A 360 7.54 5.69 -10.54
CA GLN A 360 8.40 5.21 -11.61
C GLN A 360 8.31 3.69 -11.76
N ALA A 361 7.88 3.23 -12.94
CA ALA A 361 7.94 1.82 -13.30
C ALA A 361 9.39 1.41 -13.60
N PHE A 362 9.77 0.22 -13.13
CA PHE A 362 11.07 -0.37 -13.45
C PHE A 362 10.91 -1.87 -13.72
N ASN A 363 11.81 -2.40 -14.53
CA ASN A 363 11.93 -3.85 -14.69
C ASN A 363 12.98 -4.34 -13.69
N PRO A 364 12.63 -5.22 -12.74
CA PRO A 364 13.61 -5.77 -11.82
C PRO A 364 14.64 -6.66 -12.56
N PHE A 365 14.33 -7.16 -13.75
CA PHE A 365 15.27 -7.85 -14.63
C PHE A 365 15.92 -6.85 -15.59
N PRO A 366 17.23 -6.55 -15.48
CA PRO A 366 17.89 -5.64 -16.40
C PRO A 366 17.84 -6.21 -17.83
N PRO A 367 17.63 -5.37 -18.87
CA PRO A 367 17.51 -5.83 -20.26
C PRO A 367 18.83 -6.38 -20.81
N GLN A 368 19.95 -5.99 -20.20
CA GLN A 368 21.28 -6.47 -20.51
C GLN A 368 22.15 -6.49 -19.25
N VAL A 369 23.09 -7.42 -19.22
CA VAL A 369 24.14 -7.53 -18.20
C VAL A 369 25.44 -7.76 -18.92
N GLU A 370 26.50 -7.10 -18.46
CA GLU A 370 27.88 -7.38 -18.88
C GLU A 370 28.79 -7.35 -17.66
N LEU A 371 29.48 -8.45 -17.41
CA LEU A 371 30.43 -8.62 -16.33
C LEU A 371 31.85 -8.42 -16.87
N ALA A 372 32.69 -7.75 -16.09
CA ALA A 372 34.10 -7.49 -16.43
C ALA A 372 34.99 -8.73 -16.19
N VAL A 373 34.58 -9.86 -16.74
CA VAL A 373 35.32 -11.13 -16.66
C VAL A 373 36.46 -11.10 -17.69
N PRO A 374 37.72 -11.31 -17.29
CA PRO A 374 38.83 -11.34 -18.23
C PRO A 374 38.67 -12.51 -19.20
N TYR A 375 39.28 -12.35 -20.39
CA TYR A 375 39.34 -13.42 -21.37
C TYR A 375 40.69 -14.14 -21.27
N PHE A 376 40.64 -15.47 -21.19
CA PHE A 376 41.78 -16.37 -21.33
C PHE A 376 41.56 -17.32 -22.51
N SER A 377 42.62 -17.57 -23.29
CA SER A 377 42.57 -18.53 -24.39
C SER A 377 43.16 -19.86 -23.93
N GLN A 378 42.43 -20.96 -24.10
CA GLN A 378 42.99 -22.28 -23.79
C GLN A 378 44.12 -22.67 -24.76
N ARG A 379 44.24 -21.96 -25.89
CA ARG A 379 45.32 -22.15 -26.87
C ARG A 379 46.68 -21.73 -26.32
N ASP A 380 46.67 -20.86 -25.31
CA ASP A 380 47.89 -20.41 -24.62
C ASP A 380 48.39 -21.46 -23.62
N ASN A 381 47.62 -22.52 -23.36
CA ASN A 381 48.04 -23.60 -22.47
C ASN A 381 49.13 -24.47 -23.13
N PRO A 382 50.35 -24.55 -22.57
CA PRO A 382 51.42 -25.35 -23.15
C PRO A 382 51.13 -26.86 -23.11
N ASN A 383 50.24 -27.31 -22.22
CA ASN A 383 49.85 -28.70 -22.09
C ASN A 383 48.35 -28.85 -22.37
N TYR A 384 48.00 -29.81 -23.24
CA TYR A 384 46.61 -30.17 -23.53
C TYR A 384 45.73 -28.98 -23.95
N SER A 385 46.25 -28.04 -24.76
CA SER A 385 45.47 -26.90 -25.28
C SER A 385 44.17 -27.33 -25.98
N TRP A 386 44.11 -28.54 -26.54
CA TRP A 386 42.91 -29.13 -27.14
C TRP A 386 41.86 -29.66 -26.14
N ALA A 387 42.14 -29.70 -24.83
CA ALA A 387 41.29 -30.34 -23.82
C ALA A 387 41.21 -29.59 -22.48
N THR A 388 41.39 -28.26 -22.50
CA THR A 388 41.48 -27.39 -21.30
C THR A 388 40.40 -26.31 -21.23
N CYS A 389 39.36 -26.38 -22.07
CA CYS A 389 38.21 -25.45 -22.05
C CYS A 389 37.56 -25.32 -20.67
N ASN A 390 37.47 -26.43 -19.93
CA ASN A 390 36.96 -26.51 -18.55
C ASN A 390 37.71 -25.60 -17.57
N VAL A 391 38.99 -25.89 -17.31
CA VAL A 391 39.83 -25.17 -16.36
C VAL A 391 40.10 -23.74 -16.80
N THR A 392 40.16 -23.47 -18.11
CA THR A 392 40.30 -22.11 -18.64
C THR A 392 39.04 -21.27 -18.35
N SER A 393 37.85 -21.85 -18.53
CA SER A 393 36.59 -21.19 -18.16
C SER A 393 36.47 -20.92 -16.66
N ILE A 394 36.86 -21.90 -15.82
CA ILE A 394 36.90 -21.73 -14.36
C ILE A 394 37.93 -20.66 -13.96
N ALA A 395 39.10 -20.63 -14.60
CA ALA A 395 40.14 -19.64 -14.34
C ALA A 395 39.68 -18.21 -14.64
N MET A 396 38.93 -17.98 -15.73
CA MET A 396 38.34 -16.67 -16.03
C MET A 396 37.43 -16.19 -14.90
N ILE A 397 36.58 -17.07 -14.37
CA ILE A 397 35.68 -16.76 -13.24
C ILE A 397 36.46 -16.52 -11.94
N PHE A 398 37.45 -17.36 -11.64
CA PHE A 398 38.32 -17.19 -10.48
C PHE A 398 39.07 -15.86 -10.52
N TYR A 399 39.59 -15.48 -11.69
CA TYR A 399 40.27 -14.22 -11.85
C TYR A 399 39.33 -13.03 -11.67
N TYR A 400 38.09 -13.12 -12.16
CA TYR A 400 37.03 -12.14 -11.89
C TYR A 400 36.77 -11.96 -10.39
N TYR A 401 36.82 -13.05 -9.62
CA TYR A 401 36.75 -13.01 -8.15
C TYR A 401 38.07 -12.67 -7.44
N GLY A 402 39.12 -12.28 -8.18
CA GLY A 402 40.39 -11.82 -7.61
C GLY A 402 41.44 -12.89 -7.37
N VAL A 403 41.18 -14.16 -7.71
CA VAL A 403 42.18 -15.23 -7.61
C VAL A 403 43.27 -15.01 -8.67
N ARG A 404 44.52 -15.27 -8.30
CA ARG A 404 45.69 -15.23 -9.18
C ARG A 404 46.47 -16.53 -9.04
N SER A 405 47.29 -16.85 -10.03
CA SER A 405 48.21 -18.00 -9.88
C SER A 405 49.16 -17.75 -8.73
N LYS A 406 49.47 -18.82 -7.99
CA LYS A 406 50.49 -18.82 -6.93
C LYS A 406 51.89 -18.57 -7.49
N ASN A 407 52.12 -18.90 -8.76
CA ASN A 407 53.35 -18.57 -9.48
C ASN A 407 53.05 -17.47 -10.51
N PRO A 408 53.56 -16.24 -10.33
CA PRO A 408 53.32 -15.14 -11.26
C PRO A 408 53.82 -15.38 -12.70
N ARG A 409 54.70 -16.38 -12.90
CA ARG A 409 55.19 -16.78 -14.23
C ARG A 409 54.33 -17.87 -14.88
N GLN A 410 53.22 -18.25 -14.26
CA GLN A 410 52.33 -19.31 -14.73
C GLN A 410 50.91 -18.78 -14.88
N GLN A 411 50.21 -19.27 -15.90
CA GLN A 411 48.78 -19.01 -16.07
C GLN A 411 47.97 -19.74 -15.01
N LEU A 412 46.83 -19.17 -14.62
CA LEU A 412 46.00 -19.74 -13.56
C LEU A 412 45.42 -21.08 -13.98
N GLU A 413 44.92 -21.18 -15.21
CA GLU A 413 44.35 -22.37 -15.83
C GLU A 413 45.34 -23.54 -15.89
N ASP A 414 46.64 -23.29 -16.07
CA ASP A 414 47.70 -24.31 -16.00
C ASP A 414 47.87 -24.83 -14.56
N GLU A 415 47.75 -23.96 -13.56
CA GLU A 415 47.78 -24.35 -12.15
C GLU A 415 46.55 -25.19 -11.80
N LEU A 416 45.37 -24.78 -12.27
CA LEU A 416 44.12 -25.52 -12.09
C LEU A 416 44.19 -26.90 -12.76
N LEU A 417 44.70 -26.98 -14.00
CA LEU A 417 44.90 -28.24 -14.70
C LEU A 417 45.81 -29.19 -13.91
N ARG A 418 46.96 -28.68 -13.46
CA ARG A 418 47.92 -29.47 -12.68
C ARG A 418 47.31 -29.94 -11.36
N TRP A 419 46.50 -29.11 -10.70
CA TRP A 419 45.79 -29.50 -9.49
C TRP A 419 44.89 -30.71 -9.73
N VAL A 420 44.12 -30.69 -10.82
CA VAL A 420 43.20 -31.80 -11.17
C VAL A 420 43.99 -33.06 -11.52
N ILE A 421 45.00 -32.96 -12.38
CA ILE A 421 45.82 -34.10 -12.81
C ILE A 421 46.56 -34.74 -11.65
N ASN A 422 47.18 -33.94 -10.78
CA ASN A 422 47.94 -34.47 -9.65
C ASN A 422 47.05 -35.23 -8.65
N ARG A 423 45.76 -34.87 -8.58
CA ARG A 423 44.83 -35.46 -7.62
C ARG A 423 44.06 -36.66 -8.18
N TYR A 424 43.71 -36.64 -9.46
CA TYR A 424 42.81 -37.62 -10.07
C TYR A 424 43.39 -38.32 -11.32
N GLY A 425 44.56 -37.91 -11.80
CA GLY A 425 45.22 -38.45 -12.98
C GLY A 425 44.91 -37.68 -14.28
N PRO A 426 45.71 -37.89 -15.35
CA PRO A 426 45.51 -37.25 -16.65
C PRO A 426 44.12 -37.51 -17.24
N GLY A 427 43.51 -36.49 -17.84
CA GLY A 427 42.16 -36.57 -18.44
C GLY A 427 41.01 -36.26 -17.47
N SER A 428 41.27 -36.20 -16.17
CA SER A 428 40.26 -35.96 -15.13
C SER A 428 39.57 -34.59 -15.21
N GLN A 429 40.13 -33.63 -15.95
CA GLN A 429 39.54 -32.30 -16.12
C GLN A 429 38.23 -32.29 -16.94
N THR A 430 37.88 -33.41 -17.60
CA THR A 430 36.60 -33.58 -18.30
C THR A 430 35.46 -34.02 -17.37
N VAL A 431 35.75 -34.35 -16.11
CA VAL A 431 34.78 -34.87 -15.16
C VAL A 431 34.24 -33.75 -14.28
N HIS A 432 32.95 -33.41 -14.43
CA HIS A 432 32.30 -32.30 -13.73
C HIS A 432 32.35 -32.40 -12.19
N SER A 433 32.32 -33.60 -11.62
CA SER A 433 32.42 -33.78 -10.17
C SER A 433 33.83 -33.45 -9.64
N TYR A 434 34.89 -33.68 -10.43
CA TYR A 434 36.25 -33.28 -10.07
C TYR A 434 36.47 -31.78 -10.25
N LEU A 435 35.86 -31.17 -11.28
CA LEU A 435 35.82 -29.71 -11.43
C LEU A 435 35.10 -29.05 -10.25
N SER A 436 33.99 -29.63 -9.77
CA SER A 436 33.31 -29.13 -8.57
C SER A 436 34.20 -29.20 -7.32
N GLN A 437 35.00 -30.27 -7.18
CA GLN A 437 35.96 -30.39 -6.08
C GLN A 437 37.12 -29.39 -6.19
N LEU A 438 37.61 -29.13 -7.41
CA LEU A 438 38.56 -28.06 -7.69
C LEU A 438 37.98 -26.70 -7.23
N ILE A 439 36.74 -26.41 -7.61
CA ILE A 439 36.10 -25.14 -7.29
C ILE A 439 36.02 -24.92 -5.77
N ARG A 440 35.59 -25.96 -5.04
CA ARG A 440 35.55 -25.94 -3.56
C ARG A 440 36.93 -25.82 -2.92
N ALA A 441 37.94 -26.46 -3.49
CA ALA A 441 39.32 -26.40 -2.98
C ALA A 441 39.92 -25.00 -3.07
N TYR A 442 39.45 -24.17 -4.00
CA TYR A 442 39.82 -22.76 -4.11
C TYR A 442 38.91 -21.82 -3.29
N GLY A 443 38.03 -22.37 -2.45
CA GLY A 443 37.26 -21.60 -1.47
C GLY A 443 35.89 -21.13 -1.96
N PHE A 444 35.45 -21.52 -3.16
CA PHE A 444 34.16 -21.11 -3.73
C PHE A 444 33.07 -22.16 -3.49
N GLU A 445 31.83 -21.71 -3.50
CA GLU A 445 30.68 -22.61 -3.61
C GLU A 445 30.43 -22.97 -5.07
N THR A 446 29.86 -24.15 -5.30
CA THR A 446 29.56 -24.62 -6.64
C THR A 446 28.40 -25.58 -6.69
N SER A 447 27.58 -25.43 -7.73
CA SER A 447 26.47 -26.32 -8.05
C SER A 447 26.43 -26.62 -9.54
N PHE A 448 26.88 -27.81 -9.92
CA PHE A 448 26.72 -28.35 -11.28
C PHE A 448 25.35 -29.00 -11.44
N SER A 449 24.70 -28.76 -12.58
CA SER A 449 23.48 -29.46 -12.98
C SER A 449 23.40 -29.54 -14.49
N THR A 450 22.75 -30.59 -14.98
CA THR A 450 22.46 -30.87 -16.39
C THR A 450 21.05 -30.45 -16.79
N THR A 451 20.29 -29.87 -15.85
CA THR A 451 18.87 -29.55 -16.03
C THR A 451 18.56 -28.11 -15.60
N ARG A 452 19.51 -27.19 -15.82
CA ARG A 452 19.28 -25.76 -15.52
C ARG A 452 18.29 -25.17 -16.53
N SER A 453 17.54 -24.16 -16.08
CA SER A 453 16.78 -23.29 -16.97
C SER A 453 17.62 -22.09 -17.38
N TRP A 454 17.38 -21.55 -18.57
CA TRP A 454 17.97 -20.30 -19.03
C TRP A 454 17.59 -19.12 -18.12
N ALA A 455 16.43 -19.19 -17.46
CA ALA A 455 16.05 -18.22 -16.44
C ALA A 455 17.04 -18.22 -15.26
N SER A 456 17.37 -19.40 -14.72
CA SER A 456 18.35 -19.52 -13.63
C SER A 456 19.76 -19.06 -14.04
N VAL A 457 20.14 -19.27 -15.30
CA VAL A 457 21.41 -18.76 -15.86
C VAL A 457 21.41 -17.23 -15.87
N LYS A 458 20.30 -16.59 -16.28
CA LYS A 458 20.18 -15.13 -16.23
C LYS A 458 20.21 -14.60 -14.80
N ASP A 459 19.60 -15.30 -13.84
CA ASP A 459 19.62 -14.90 -12.44
C ASP A 459 21.06 -14.84 -11.88
N GLU A 460 21.91 -15.81 -12.22
CA GLU A 460 23.35 -15.78 -11.87
C GLU A 460 24.03 -14.53 -12.44
N LEU A 461 23.81 -14.25 -13.73
CA LEU A 461 24.41 -13.10 -14.41
C LEU A 461 23.93 -11.78 -13.80
N ILE A 462 22.62 -11.64 -13.51
CA ILE A 462 22.04 -10.47 -12.84
C ILE A 462 22.67 -10.28 -11.45
N ALA A 463 22.91 -11.38 -10.74
CA ALA A 463 23.59 -11.37 -9.45
C ALA A 463 25.12 -11.20 -9.55
N ARG A 464 25.63 -10.83 -10.73
CA ARG A 464 27.04 -10.61 -11.04
C ARG A 464 27.93 -11.84 -10.90
N ARG A 465 27.36 -13.02 -11.08
CA ARG A 465 28.06 -14.31 -11.06
C ARG A 465 28.15 -14.87 -12.48
N PRO A 466 29.35 -14.90 -13.10
CA PRO A 466 29.52 -15.53 -14.40
C PRO A 466 29.30 -17.05 -14.32
N VAL A 467 28.98 -17.66 -15.47
CA VAL A 467 28.55 -19.07 -15.52
C VAL A 467 29.48 -19.86 -16.44
N VAL A 468 29.95 -21.03 -15.97
CA VAL A 468 30.62 -22.00 -16.84
C VAL A 468 29.55 -22.87 -17.49
N LEU A 469 29.43 -22.77 -18.81
CA LEU A 469 28.41 -23.43 -19.60
C LEU A 469 29.04 -24.52 -20.48
N SER A 470 28.44 -25.70 -20.50
CA SER A 470 28.84 -26.82 -21.35
C SER A 470 27.82 -27.03 -22.45
N GLY A 471 28.27 -27.45 -23.63
CA GLY A 471 27.39 -27.77 -24.76
C GLY A 471 28.13 -28.36 -25.95
N ASP A 472 27.37 -28.72 -26.96
CA ASP A 472 27.81 -29.32 -28.22
C ASP A 472 28.25 -28.25 -29.23
N PHE A 473 29.06 -27.28 -28.79
CA PHE A 473 29.65 -26.29 -29.70
C PHE A 473 30.65 -26.92 -30.69
N THR A 474 31.13 -28.13 -30.38
CA THR A 474 31.93 -29.00 -31.25
C THR A 474 31.39 -30.43 -31.15
N ALA A 475 31.83 -31.33 -32.04
CA ALA A 475 31.41 -32.74 -32.02
C ALA A 475 31.77 -33.50 -30.73
N SER A 476 32.82 -33.07 -30.01
CA SER A 476 33.25 -33.66 -28.73
C SER A 476 32.71 -32.92 -27.51
N GLY A 477 31.87 -31.90 -27.71
CA GLY A 477 31.49 -30.94 -26.69
C GLY A 477 32.54 -29.86 -26.45
N HIS A 478 32.12 -28.76 -25.83
CA HIS A 478 32.98 -27.62 -25.47
C HIS A 478 32.41 -26.87 -24.26
N ILE A 479 33.27 -26.12 -23.57
CA ILE A 479 32.90 -25.36 -22.38
C ILE A 479 33.31 -23.91 -22.58
N VAL A 480 32.35 -23.01 -22.35
CA VAL A 480 32.49 -21.56 -22.50
C VAL A 480 32.12 -20.84 -21.21
N THR A 481 32.50 -19.57 -21.10
CA THR A 481 32.15 -18.72 -19.95
C THR A 481 31.12 -17.68 -20.36
N LEU A 482 29.92 -17.74 -19.79
CA LEU A 482 28.94 -16.68 -19.95
C LEU A 482 29.28 -15.52 -19.03
N ILE A 483 29.38 -14.33 -19.62
CA ILE A 483 29.76 -13.10 -18.94
C ILE A 483 28.65 -12.05 -18.97
N GLY A 484 27.48 -12.39 -19.52
CA GLY A 484 26.38 -11.45 -19.64
C GLY A 484 25.33 -11.89 -20.65
N TYR A 485 24.38 -11.01 -20.90
CA TYR A 485 23.36 -11.16 -21.92
C TYR A 485 22.88 -9.80 -22.42
N THR A 486 22.28 -9.80 -23.60
CA THR A 486 21.60 -8.65 -24.21
C THR A 486 20.19 -9.09 -24.67
N PRO A 487 19.36 -8.19 -25.21
CA PRO A 487 18.11 -8.60 -25.85
C PRO A 487 18.28 -9.60 -27.01
N GLN A 488 19.48 -9.70 -27.61
CA GLN A 488 19.76 -10.53 -28.79
C GLN A 488 20.39 -11.89 -28.47
N GLY A 489 21.09 -12.03 -27.34
CA GLY A 489 21.79 -13.27 -27.00
C GLY A 489 22.62 -13.20 -25.73
N TYR A 490 23.45 -14.22 -25.51
CA TYR A 490 24.40 -14.26 -24.40
C TYR A 490 25.75 -13.67 -24.82
N LEU A 491 26.41 -12.97 -23.89
CA LEU A 491 27.80 -12.54 -24.02
C LEU A 491 28.70 -13.65 -23.49
N VAL A 492 29.66 -14.08 -24.29
CA VAL A 492 30.45 -15.29 -24.07
C VAL A 492 31.93 -14.99 -24.22
N ASN A 493 32.73 -15.43 -23.25
CA ASN A 493 34.15 -15.66 -23.43
C ASN A 493 34.35 -17.13 -23.80
N ASP A 494 34.67 -17.39 -25.07
CA ASP A 494 34.90 -18.72 -25.61
C ASP A 494 36.41 -19.03 -25.64
N PRO A 495 36.92 -19.93 -24.80
CA PRO A 495 38.35 -20.12 -24.66
C PRO A 495 39.04 -20.65 -25.94
N TRP A 496 38.30 -21.20 -26.91
CA TRP A 496 38.89 -21.72 -28.17
C TRP A 496 38.75 -20.77 -29.37
N GLY A 497 37.81 -19.83 -29.34
CA GLY A 497 37.54 -18.87 -30.42
C GLY A 497 36.05 -18.81 -30.76
N ASN A 498 35.69 -18.23 -31.91
CA ASN A 498 34.29 -18.00 -32.26
C ASN A 498 33.60 -19.23 -32.87
N ALA A 499 32.75 -19.88 -32.08
CA ALA A 499 31.99 -21.06 -32.47
C ALA A 499 30.95 -20.82 -33.58
N LEU A 500 30.39 -19.59 -33.71
CA LEU A 500 29.41 -19.26 -34.75
C LEU A 500 29.99 -19.38 -36.16
N GLY A 501 31.28 -19.06 -36.30
CA GLY A 501 32.02 -19.21 -37.56
C GLY A 501 32.72 -20.56 -37.69
N GLY A 502 32.36 -21.56 -36.88
CA GLY A 502 33.04 -22.85 -36.86
C GLY A 502 34.51 -22.77 -36.41
N TYR A 503 34.85 -21.79 -35.55
CA TYR A 503 36.19 -21.54 -35.03
C TYR A 503 37.25 -21.15 -36.07
N VAL A 504 36.82 -20.59 -37.22
CA VAL A 504 37.74 -19.94 -38.17
C VAL A 504 38.45 -18.74 -37.53
N ASN A 505 37.75 -18.01 -36.65
CA ASN A 505 38.34 -16.94 -35.86
C ASN A 505 38.70 -17.46 -34.46
N THR A 506 39.95 -17.26 -34.03
CA THR A 506 40.47 -17.70 -32.73
C THR A 506 40.25 -16.69 -31.60
N GLU A 507 39.80 -15.47 -31.90
CA GLU A 507 39.42 -14.50 -30.87
C GLU A 507 38.07 -14.89 -30.25
N GLY A 508 38.11 -15.17 -28.95
CA GLY A 508 36.98 -15.67 -28.18
C GLY A 508 36.42 -14.67 -27.17
N ARG A 509 36.97 -13.46 -27.07
CA ARG A 509 36.57 -12.46 -26.10
C ARG A 509 35.21 -11.84 -26.46
N LYS A 510 34.31 -11.80 -25.47
CA LYS A 510 33.05 -11.03 -25.50
C LYS A 510 32.25 -11.23 -26.80
N LEU A 511 32.10 -12.48 -27.21
CA LEU A 511 31.29 -12.85 -28.37
C LEU A 511 29.80 -12.77 -28.02
N LEU A 512 28.96 -12.36 -28.97
CA LEU A 512 27.52 -12.40 -28.84
C LEU A 512 26.99 -13.67 -29.51
N TYR A 513 26.54 -14.63 -28.71
CA TYR A 513 25.91 -15.85 -29.19
C TYR A 513 24.38 -15.72 -29.12
N PRO A 514 23.66 -15.74 -30.27
CA PRO A 514 22.20 -15.60 -30.30
C PRO A 514 21.50 -16.65 -29.43
N TYR A 515 20.36 -16.30 -28.83
CA TYR A 515 19.60 -17.25 -28.01
C TYR A 515 19.25 -18.55 -28.73
N SER A 516 18.85 -18.48 -30.00
CA SER A 516 18.54 -19.66 -30.83
C SER A 516 19.75 -20.54 -31.10
N TYR A 517 20.95 -19.95 -31.18
CA TYR A 517 22.19 -20.71 -31.28
C TYR A 517 22.47 -21.44 -29.98
N MET A 518 22.37 -20.73 -28.85
CA MET A 518 22.64 -21.26 -27.51
C MET A 518 21.67 -22.37 -27.12
N ASP A 519 20.38 -22.22 -27.41
CA ASP A 519 19.35 -23.25 -27.18
C ASP A 519 19.65 -24.53 -27.98
N ARG A 520 20.12 -24.37 -29.22
CA ARG A 520 20.49 -25.51 -30.07
C ARG A 520 21.74 -26.25 -29.58
N VAL A 521 22.77 -25.54 -29.14
CA VAL A 521 24.09 -26.15 -28.83
C VAL A 521 24.30 -26.43 -27.35
N ALA A 522 23.66 -25.71 -26.43
CA ALA A 522 23.81 -25.90 -24.99
C ALA A 522 22.57 -26.55 -24.34
N GLY A 523 21.56 -26.90 -25.16
CA GLY A 523 20.34 -27.59 -24.75
C GLY A 523 19.14 -26.65 -24.60
N PRO A 524 17.92 -27.19 -24.74
CA PRO A 524 16.69 -26.44 -24.52
C PRO A 524 16.54 -26.02 -23.05
N ASP A 525 15.59 -25.12 -22.76
CA ASP A 525 15.27 -24.74 -21.37
C ASP A 525 14.99 -25.98 -20.50
N GLY A 526 15.61 -26.04 -19.32
CA GLY A 526 15.55 -27.20 -18.43
C GLY A 526 16.51 -28.34 -18.79
N GLY A 527 17.29 -28.22 -19.86
CA GLY A 527 18.34 -29.15 -20.30
C GLY A 527 19.74 -28.54 -20.31
N VAL A 528 19.94 -27.38 -19.67
CA VAL A 528 21.20 -26.64 -19.74
C VAL A 528 22.23 -27.19 -18.75
N TRP A 529 23.43 -27.51 -19.26
CA TRP A 529 24.56 -27.99 -18.46
C TRP A 529 25.43 -26.82 -18.00
N ALA A 530 25.43 -26.52 -16.70
CA ALA A 530 26.19 -25.40 -16.17
C ALA A 530 26.73 -25.62 -14.76
N HIS A 531 27.90 -25.07 -14.49
CA HIS A 531 28.38 -24.81 -13.14
C HIS A 531 28.03 -23.38 -12.75
N PHE A 532 27.30 -23.24 -11.64
CA PHE A 532 27.18 -21.96 -10.94
C PHE A 532 28.27 -21.90 -9.89
N ILE A 533 28.97 -20.75 -9.80
CA ILE A 533 30.12 -20.53 -8.93
C ILE A 533 29.94 -19.22 -8.20
N SER A 534 29.88 -19.27 -6.87
CA SER A 534 29.71 -18.10 -6.00
C SER A 534 30.82 -18.02 -4.95
N PRO A 535 31.22 -16.80 -4.55
CA PRO A 535 31.96 -16.61 -3.30
C PRO A 535 31.16 -17.14 -2.10
N LYS A 536 31.87 -17.53 -1.04
CA LYS A 536 31.26 -17.87 0.25
C LYS A 536 30.77 -16.65 1.01
#